data_AF-A0A0C9T6X1-F1
#
_entry.id   AF-A0A0C9T6X1-F1
#
_cell.length_a   1.000
_cell.length_b   1.000
_cell.length_c   1.000
_cell.angle_alpha   90.00
_cell.angle_beta   90.00
_cell.angle_gamma   90.00
#
_symmetry.space_group_name_H-M   'P 1'
#
loop_
_entity.id
_entity.type
_entity.pdbx_description
1 polymer ?
#
loop_
_entity_poly.entity_id
_entity_poly.type
_entity_poly.pdbx_seq_one_letter_code
_entity_poly.pdbx_strand_id
1 'polypeptide(L)'
;MVNCTNDGCTKTASKQCKACHRTPYCSAACSKSAWPTHKISCFSEKNINAILARHEAEEAQKKRAEKKVKRPPQDRCTGCGTRFAEQDGSDEMEEDEDGVFPDAECETCGYLACESCASDHSSGSCYCDKSNFGTPYCELAPAYYHAGRNGTYKGDYHPDFEEYAQELGVGAYETRARACGNCGEVRRCLKK
;
A
#
# COMPACT_ATOMS: atom_id res chain seq x y z
N MET A 1 -44.00 -8.88 0.05
CA MET A 1 -43.74 -10.27 -0.37
C MET A 1 -43.52 -10.27 -1.88
N VAL A 2 -42.51 -10.98 -2.39
CA VAL A 2 -42.21 -11.00 -3.83
C VAL A 2 -42.90 -12.22 -4.46
N ASN A 3 -43.59 -12.04 -5.58
CA ASN A 3 -44.31 -13.11 -6.27
C ASN A 3 -43.38 -13.89 -7.21
N CYS A 4 -43.76 -15.14 -7.52
CA CYS A 4 -43.06 -15.96 -8.50
C CYS A 4 -43.12 -15.32 -9.90
N THR A 5 -41.99 -15.30 -10.63
CA THR A 5 -41.93 -14.72 -11.99
C THR A 5 -42.48 -15.64 -13.09
N ASN A 6 -42.82 -16.90 -12.78
CA ASN A 6 -43.39 -17.79 -13.80
C ASN A 6 -44.83 -17.39 -14.11
N ASP A 7 -45.13 -17.17 -15.38
CA ASP A 7 -46.47 -16.77 -15.84
C ASP A 7 -47.54 -17.75 -15.35
N GLY A 8 -48.63 -17.20 -14.81
CA GLY A 8 -49.73 -17.97 -14.22
C GLY A 8 -49.46 -18.51 -12.80
N CYS A 9 -48.30 -18.25 -12.19
CA CYS A 9 -48.01 -18.67 -10.81
C CYS A 9 -48.24 -17.53 -9.81
N THR A 10 -49.24 -17.67 -8.94
CA THR A 10 -49.56 -16.69 -7.88
C THR A 10 -48.87 -16.97 -6.54
N LYS A 11 -48.06 -18.03 -6.47
CA LYS A 11 -47.35 -18.41 -5.23
C LYS A 11 -46.26 -17.37 -4.90
N THR A 12 -46.09 -17.10 -3.62
CA THR A 12 -44.97 -16.30 -3.12
C THR A 12 -43.64 -16.97 -3.47
N ALA A 13 -42.67 -16.20 -3.93
CA ALA A 13 -41.35 -16.71 -4.23
C ALA A 13 -40.57 -16.98 -2.94
N SER A 14 -39.91 -18.14 -2.90
CA SER A 14 -39.07 -18.58 -1.78
C SER A 14 -37.61 -18.80 -2.19
N LYS A 15 -37.33 -18.73 -3.49
CA LYS A 15 -36.01 -18.98 -4.09
C LYS A 15 -35.71 -17.89 -5.11
N GLN A 16 -34.43 -17.71 -5.42
CA GLN A 16 -33.97 -16.85 -6.51
C GLN A 16 -33.14 -17.66 -7.50
N CYS A 17 -33.05 -17.18 -8.74
CA CYS A 17 -32.14 -17.75 -9.73
C CYS A 17 -30.71 -17.75 -9.20
N LYS A 18 -30.03 -18.91 -9.21
CA LYS A 18 -28.65 -19.03 -8.72
C LYS A 18 -27.60 -18.33 -9.59
N ALA A 19 -27.95 -17.95 -10.82
CA ALA A 19 -27.01 -17.33 -11.75
C ALA A 19 -27.04 -15.79 -11.64
N CYS A 20 -28.22 -15.18 -11.68
CA CYS A 20 -28.36 -13.73 -11.60
C CYS A 20 -28.74 -13.21 -10.21
N HIS A 21 -29.21 -14.08 -9.31
CA HIS A 21 -29.72 -13.75 -7.96
C HIS A 21 -30.85 -12.70 -7.90
N ARG A 22 -31.42 -12.31 -9.05
CA ARG A 22 -32.49 -11.31 -9.12
C ARG A 22 -33.86 -11.93 -9.28
N THR A 23 -34.02 -12.86 -10.22
CA THR A 23 -35.36 -13.36 -10.57
C THR A 23 -35.90 -14.34 -9.53
N PRO A 24 -37.06 -14.03 -8.91
CA PRO A 24 -37.65 -14.81 -7.83
C PRO A 24 -38.57 -15.94 -8.34
N TYR A 25 -38.47 -17.12 -7.72
CA TYR A 25 -39.30 -18.30 -8.04
C TYR A 25 -39.81 -18.99 -6.77
N CYS A 26 -41.02 -19.57 -6.84
CA CYS A 26 -41.54 -20.38 -5.74
C CYS A 26 -40.96 -21.82 -5.72
N SER A 27 -40.47 -22.31 -6.86
CA SER A 27 -39.95 -23.68 -7.01
C SER A 27 -39.01 -23.83 -8.21
N ALA A 28 -38.27 -24.94 -8.27
CA ALA A 28 -37.42 -25.28 -9.41
C ALA A 28 -38.23 -25.62 -10.68
N ALA A 29 -39.48 -26.08 -10.52
CA ALA A 29 -40.36 -26.31 -11.66
C ALA A 29 -40.73 -25.00 -12.35
N CYS A 30 -41.09 -23.98 -11.57
CA CYS A 30 -41.38 -22.64 -12.08
C CYS A 30 -40.16 -21.97 -12.72
N SER A 31 -38.95 -22.15 -12.17
CA SER A 31 -37.74 -21.60 -12.79
C SER A 31 -37.42 -22.26 -14.13
N LYS A 32 -37.65 -23.58 -14.27
CA LYS A 32 -37.45 -24.30 -15.54
C LYS A 32 -38.49 -23.90 -16.59
N SER A 33 -39.75 -23.76 -16.17
CA SER A 33 -40.85 -23.31 -17.04
C SER A 33 -40.61 -21.90 -17.59
N ALA A 34 -40.18 -20.96 -16.74
CA ALA A 34 -39.88 -19.59 -17.14
C ALA A 34 -38.51 -19.43 -17.82
N TRP A 35 -37.71 -20.49 -17.96
CA TRP A 35 -36.34 -20.39 -18.47
C TRP A 35 -36.21 -19.83 -19.89
N PRO A 36 -37.08 -20.18 -20.88
CA PRO A 36 -36.94 -19.69 -22.25
C PRO A 36 -36.99 -18.16 -22.36
N THR A 37 -37.80 -17.51 -21.53
CA THR A 37 -37.90 -16.04 -21.47
C THR A 37 -36.86 -15.45 -20.53
N HIS A 38 -36.65 -16.06 -19.35
CA HIS A 38 -35.69 -15.59 -18.35
C HIS A 38 -34.23 -15.64 -18.83
N LYS A 39 -33.83 -16.61 -19.67
CA LYS A 39 -32.42 -16.77 -20.06
C LYS A 39 -31.77 -15.49 -20.62
N ILE A 40 -32.55 -14.69 -21.35
CA ILE A 40 -32.08 -13.45 -21.99
C ILE A 40 -31.79 -12.39 -20.92
N SER A 41 -32.75 -12.16 -20.01
CA SER A 41 -32.55 -11.21 -18.90
C SER A 41 -31.51 -11.72 -17.90
N CYS A 42 -31.47 -13.03 -17.63
CA CYS A 42 -30.48 -13.66 -16.76
C CYS A 42 -29.05 -13.38 -17.21
N PHE A 43 -28.77 -13.43 -18.51
CA PHE A 43 -27.44 -13.18 -19.04
C PHE A 43 -27.03 -11.70 -18.88
N SER A 44 -27.95 -10.79 -19.19
CA SER A 44 -27.74 -9.35 -18.99
C SER A 44 -27.48 -9.02 -17.52
N GLU A 45 -28.32 -9.51 -16.62
CA GLU A 45 -28.18 -9.30 -15.18
C GLU A 45 -26.88 -9.88 -14.62
N LYS A 46 -26.47 -11.06 -15.09
CA LYS A 46 -25.19 -11.67 -14.70
C LYS A 46 -24.01 -10.77 -15.09
N ASN A 47 -24.04 -10.20 -16.30
CA ASN A 47 -22.98 -9.29 -16.76
C ASN A 47 -22.96 -8.00 -15.94
N ILE A 48 -24.12 -7.42 -15.63
CA ILE A 48 -24.22 -6.23 -14.78
C ILE A 48 -23.63 -6.51 -13.39
N ASN A 49 -24.00 -7.64 -12.77
CA ASN A 49 -23.45 -8.02 -11.45
C ASN A 49 -21.93 -8.21 -11.49
N ALA A 50 -21.39 -8.78 -12.56
CA ALA A 50 -19.94 -8.94 -12.72
C ALA A 50 -19.22 -7.59 -12.85
N ILE A 51 -19.80 -6.62 -13.56
CA ILE A 51 -19.25 -5.27 -13.68
C ILE A 51 -19.28 -4.55 -12.33
N LEU A 52 -20.39 -4.62 -11.60
CA LEU A 52 -20.51 -4.03 -10.27
C LEU A 52 -19.48 -4.62 -9.30
N ALA A 53 -19.32 -5.94 -9.27
CA ALA A 53 -18.33 -6.61 -8.44
C ALA A 53 -16.89 -6.17 -8.75
N ARG A 54 -16.56 -5.93 -10.03
CA ARG A 54 -15.25 -5.39 -10.42
C ARG A 54 -15.04 -3.97 -9.91
N HIS A 55 -16.05 -3.11 -10.04
CA HIS A 55 -15.97 -1.74 -9.56
C HIS A 55 -15.83 -1.68 -8.03
N GLU A 56 -16.61 -2.49 -7.30
CA GLU A 56 -16.49 -2.63 -5.85
C GLU A 56 -15.10 -3.11 -5.42
N ALA A 57 -14.53 -4.09 -6.15
CA ALA A 57 -13.18 -4.57 -5.87
C ALA A 57 -12.11 -3.51 -6.13
N GLU A 58 -12.24 -2.73 -7.21
CA GLU A 58 -11.34 -1.62 -7.53
C GLU A 58 -11.41 -0.52 -6.47
N GLU A 59 -12.62 -0.12 -6.08
CA GLU A 59 -12.83 0.87 -5.02
C GLU A 59 -12.30 0.38 -3.66
N ALA A 60 -12.46 -0.91 -3.35
CA ALA A 60 -11.87 -1.49 -2.15
C ALA A 60 -10.33 -1.48 -2.20
N GLN A 61 -9.72 -1.71 -3.36
CA GLN A 61 -8.27 -1.58 -3.54
C GLN A 61 -7.82 -0.12 -3.39
N LYS A 62 -8.51 0.84 -4.00
CA LYS A 62 -8.23 2.27 -3.84
C LYS A 62 -8.34 2.68 -2.38
N LYS A 63 -9.40 2.29 -1.66
CA LYS A 63 -9.55 2.58 -0.23
C LYS A 63 -8.45 1.94 0.63
N ARG A 64 -7.97 0.75 0.28
CA ARG A 64 -6.83 0.13 0.97
C ARG A 64 -5.53 0.89 0.71
N ALA A 65 -5.32 1.39 -0.52
CA ALA A 65 -4.18 2.24 -0.86
C ALA A 65 -4.29 3.65 -0.24
N GLU A 66 -5.50 4.19 -0.13
CA GLU A 66 -5.81 5.52 0.42
C GLU A 66 -5.90 5.52 1.95
N LYS A 67 -6.06 4.35 2.59
CA LYS A 67 -5.70 4.15 4.00
C LYS A 67 -4.17 4.23 4.17
N LYS A 68 -3.62 5.32 3.63
CA LYS A 68 -2.28 5.84 3.79
C LYS A 68 -1.98 5.84 5.28
N VAL A 69 -0.76 5.42 5.58
CA VAL A 69 -0.17 5.48 6.91
C VAL A 69 -0.51 6.86 7.49
N LYS A 70 -1.25 6.90 8.61
CA LYS A 70 -1.52 8.16 9.29
C LYS A 70 -0.16 8.82 9.53
N ARG A 71 0.03 10.04 9.04
CA ARG A 71 1.28 10.79 9.28
C ARG A 71 1.53 10.79 10.79
N PRO A 72 2.77 10.55 11.24
CA PRO A 72 3.07 10.60 12.66
C PRO A 72 2.84 12.02 13.19
N PRO A 73 2.69 12.17 14.52
CA PRO A 73 2.58 13.47 15.16
C PRO A 73 3.73 14.38 14.72
N GLN A 74 3.43 15.67 14.51
CA GLN A 74 4.41 16.65 14.03
C GLN A 74 5.08 17.42 15.18
N ASP A 75 4.73 17.12 16.44
CA ASP A 75 5.21 17.80 17.65
C ASP A 75 6.41 17.10 18.31
N ARG A 76 6.90 16.01 17.71
CA ARG A 76 7.98 15.19 18.28
C ARG A 76 8.72 14.40 17.21
N CYS A 77 9.98 14.10 17.51
CA CYS A 77 10.77 13.16 16.74
C CYS A 77 10.10 11.78 16.73
N THR A 78 9.86 11.22 15.56
CA THR A 78 9.24 9.89 15.41
C THR A 78 10.18 8.77 15.87
N GLY A 79 11.50 8.97 15.78
CA GLY A 79 12.52 8.00 16.21
C GLY A 79 12.60 7.85 17.73
N CYS A 80 13.01 8.91 18.44
CA CYS A 80 13.20 8.88 19.89
C CYS A 80 12.03 9.41 20.73
N GLY A 81 11.05 10.10 20.13
CA GLY A 81 9.90 10.67 20.84
C GLY A 81 10.13 12.04 21.50
N THR A 82 11.34 12.62 21.40
CA THR A 82 11.66 13.96 21.91
C THR A 82 10.73 15.01 21.28
N ARG A 83 10.12 15.86 22.12
CA ARG A 83 9.24 16.94 21.64
C ARG A 83 10.07 18.03 20.98
N PHE A 84 9.57 18.56 19.87
CA PHE A 84 10.17 19.73 19.25
C PHE A 84 9.72 21.01 19.97
N ALA A 85 10.58 22.03 19.97
CA ALA A 85 10.19 23.36 20.45
C ALA A 85 8.99 23.86 19.61
N GLU A 86 8.02 24.47 20.28
CA GLU A 86 6.87 25.06 19.57
C GLU A 86 7.40 26.23 18.77
N GLN A 87 7.19 26.20 17.45
CA GLN A 87 7.50 27.34 16.60
C GLN A 87 6.35 28.36 16.76
N ASP A 88 6.25 28.98 17.93
CA ASP A 88 5.43 30.17 18.06
C ASP A 88 6.12 31.29 17.28
N GLY A 89 5.41 31.85 16.30
CA GLY A 89 5.94 32.89 15.41
C GLY A 89 6.17 34.23 16.09
N SER A 90 6.50 34.26 17.39
CA SER A 90 6.94 35.46 18.08
C SER A 90 8.41 35.72 17.74
N ASP A 91 8.65 36.81 17.01
CA ASP A 91 9.97 37.37 16.66
C ASP A 91 10.82 37.81 17.88
N GLU A 92 10.42 37.46 19.11
CA GLU A 92 11.14 37.76 20.34
C GLU A 92 11.93 36.53 20.77
N MET A 93 12.99 36.23 20.03
CA MET A 93 13.89 35.10 20.29
C MET A 93 14.78 35.45 21.49
N GLU A 94 14.46 34.94 22.69
CA GLU A 94 15.44 34.88 23.78
C GLU A 94 16.51 33.85 23.38
N GLU A 95 17.78 34.28 23.27
CA GLU A 95 18.91 33.50 22.75
C GLU A 95 19.32 32.29 23.62
N ASP A 96 18.55 31.95 24.65
CA ASP A 96 18.96 31.06 25.74
C ASP A 96 18.18 29.73 25.82
N GLU A 97 17.26 29.42 24.90
CA GLU A 97 16.50 28.17 24.94
C GLU A 97 17.09 27.07 24.04
N ASP A 98 17.60 26.00 24.65
CA ASP A 98 18.10 24.74 24.03
C ASP A 98 16.96 23.93 23.34
N GLY A 99 16.18 24.58 22.49
CA GLY A 99 15.07 23.99 21.75
C GLY A 99 15.55 22.95 20.73
N VAL A 100 14.95 21.77 20.73
CA VAL A 100 15.19 20.75 19.70
C VAL A 100 14.25 21.01 18.52
N PHE A 101 14.79 21.14 17.33
CA PHE A 101 14.03 21.31 16.09
C PHE A 101 14.10 20.03 15.22
N PRO A 102 13.10 19.81 14.34
CA PRO A 102 13.19 18.74 13.35
C PRO A 102 14.30 19.05 12.35
N ASP A 103 15.25 18.12 12.21
CA ASP A 103 16.39 18.23 11.28
C ASP A 103 16.06 17.59 9.92
N ALA A 104 15.25 16.52 9.94
CA ALA A 104 14.81 15.82 8.73
C ALA A 104 13.30 15.52 8.75
N GLU A 105 12.64 15.76 7.62
CA GLU A 105 11.25 15.37 7.35
C GLU A 105 11.18 14.46 6.11
N CYS A 106 10.47 13.34 6.23
CA CYS A 106 10.16 12.51 5.07
C CYS A 106 8.85 12.96 4.41
N GLU A 107 8.91 13.50 3.21
CA GLU A 107 7.73 13.96 2.45
C GLU A 107 6.69 12.87 2.17
N THR A 108 7.13 11.61 2.11
CA THR A 108 6.27 10.48 1.74
C THR A 108 5.45 9.96 2.93
N CYS A 109 6.07 9.77 4.10
CA CYS A 109 5.39 9.20 5.28
C CYS A 109 5.21 10.19 6.43
N GLY A 110 5.76 11.40 6.33
CA GLY A 110 5.69 12.46 7.33
C GLY A 110 6.56 12.21 8.57
N TYR A 111 7.51 11.28 8.50
CA TYR A 111 8.43 10.98 9.59
C TYR A 111 9.33 12.18 9.88
N LEU A 112 9.37 12.62 11.13
CA LEU A 112 10.27 13.67 11.60
C LEU A 112 11.39 13.06 12.44
N ALA A 113 12.62 13.54 12.27
CA ALA A 113 13.76 13.19 13.10
C ALA A 113 14.44 14.45 13.66
N CYS A 114 14.87 14.39 14.92
CA CYS A 114 15.86 15.33 15.44
C CYS A 114 17.24 15.01 14.84
N GLU A 115 18.20 15.92 14.96
CA GLU A 115 19.58 15.76 14.48
C GLU A 115 20.20 14.42 14.88
N SER A 116 20.06 14.01 16.15
CA SER A 116 20.60 12.72 16.61
C SER A 116 19.97 11.52 15.92
N CYS A 117 18.65 11.55 15.66
CA CYS A 117 17.98 10.47 14.93
C CYS A 117 18.21 10.55 13.42
N ALA A 118 18.41 11.73 12.86
CA ALA A 118 18.72 11.90 11.43
C ALA A 118 20.11 11.34 11.12
N SER A 119 21.07 11.56 12.02
CA SER A 119 22.43 11.03 11.95
C SER A 119 22.53 9.56 12.38
N ASP A 120 21.70 9.08 13.30
CA ASP A 120 21.67 7.69 13.73
C ASP A 120 20.81 6.83 12.80
N HIS A 121 21.47 6.04 11.96
CA HIS A 121 20.79 5.16 11.03
C HIS A 121 19.95 4.07 11.72
N SER A 122 20.19 3.75 12.99
CA SER A 122 19.45 2.69 13.71
C SER A 122 18.08 3.12 14.25
N SER A 123 17.91 4.41 14.55
CA SER A 123 16.70 5.00 15.15
C SER A 123 16.02 6.04 14.25
N GLY A 124 16.68 6.42 13.14
CA GLY A 124 16.20 7.39 12.16
C GLY A 124 15.32 6.85 11.04
N SER A 125 15.27 5.55 10.76
CA SER A 125 14.68 5.08 9.49
C SER A 125 13.19 5.43 9.35
N CYS A 126 12.82 6.18 8.32
CA CYS A 126 11.43 6.52 8.07
C CYS A 126 10.59 5.28 7.69
N TYR A 127 9.25 5.38 7.76
CA TYR A 127 8.35 4.26 7.49
C TYR A 127 8.19 3.89 6.01
N CYS A 128 9.00 4.44 5.11
CA CYS A 128 8.88 4.14 3.69
C CYS A 128 9.54 2.78 3.40
N ASP A 129 8.89 1.95 2.58
CA ASP A 129 9.41 0.63 2.22
C ASP A 129 10.66 0.68 1.32
N LYS A 130 10.88 1.84 0.68
CA LYS A 130 11.84 2.00 -0.42
C LYS A 130 12.94 3.02 -0.18
N SER A 131 12.77 3.89 0.81
CA SER A 131 13.71 4.99 1.07
C SER A 131 13.76 5.33 2.54
N ASN A 132 14.86 5.95 2.95
CA ASN A 132 15.00 6.62 4.23
C ASN A 132 15.15 8.13 3.97
N PHE A 133 14.19 8.95 4.41
CA PHE A 133 14.16 10.40 4.15
C PHE A 133 14.41 10.80 2.68
N GLY A 134 13.88 10.02 1.74
CA GLY A 134 14.05 10.28 0.30
C GLY A 134 15.28 9.60 -0.31
N THR A 135 16.29 9.21 0.47
CA THR A 135 17.41 8.40 -0.01
C THR A 135 16.97 6.96 -0.22
N PRO A 136 17.07 6.40 -1.44
CA PRO A 136 16.59 5.06 -1.70
C PRO A 136 17.49 4.01 -1.03
N TYR A 137 16.90 3.01 -0.38
CA TYR A 137 17.64 1.94 0.31
C TYR A 137 18.59 1.13 -0.59
N CYS A 138 18.44 1.22 -1.90
CA CYS A 138 19.31 0.50 -2.84
C CYS A 138 20.72 1.09 -2.93
N GLU A 139 20.94 2.30 -2.43
CA GLU A 139 22.24 2.96 -2.33
C GLU A 139 22.88 2.80 -0.95
N LEU A 140 22.10 2.41 0.05
CA LEU A 140 22.53 2.26 1.43
C LEU A 140 22.83 0.78 1.73
N ALA A 141 23.90 0.52 2.48
CA ALA A 141 24.22 -0.83 2.92
C ALA A 141 23.01 -1.47 3.63
N PRO A 142 22.56 -2.69 3.26
CA PRO A 142 21.39 -3.32 3.85
C PRO A 142 21.54 -3.45 5.37
N ALA A 143 20.64 -2.79 6.11
CA ALA A 143 20.60 -2.88 7.55
C ALA A 143 19.25 -3.45 8.02
N TYR A 144 19.22 -4.00 9.23
CA TYR A 144 18.03 -4.66 9.77
C TYR A 144 16.81 -3.72 9.86
N TYR A 145 17.04 -2.41 10.00
CA TYR A 145 15.99 -1.39 10.10
C TYR A 145 15.45 -0.91 8.74
N HIS A 146 16.12 -1.22 7.61
CA HIS A 146 15.65 -0.84 6.27
C HIS A 146 14.36 -1.54 5.81
N ALA A 147 13.81 -2.48 6.60
CA ALA A 147 12.51 -3.13 6.34
C ALA A 147 11.41 -2.71 7.34
N GLY A 148 11.62 -1.60 8.04
CA GLY A 148 10.69 -1.09 9.04
C GLY A 148 10.52 -2.06 10.23
N ARG A 149 9.40 -1.93 10.95
CA ARG A 149 9.16 -2.62 12.23
C ARG A 149 9.14 -4.16 12.16
N ASN A 150 9.02 -4.77 10.98
CA ASN A 150 8.59 -6.17 10.86
C ASN A 150 9.45 -7.05 9.93
N GLY A 151 10.69 -6.70 9.59
CA GLY A 151 11.49 -7.66 8.81
C GLY A 151 12.89 -7.26 8.36
N THR A 152 13.45 -8.15 7.54
CA THR A 152 14.71 -7.98 6.80
C THR A 152 14.44 -7.30 5.46
N TYR A 153 15.29 -6.37 5.04
CA TYR A 153 15.18 -5.71 3.73
C TYR A 153 15.17 -6.74 2.58
N LYS A 154 14.13 -6.71 1.75
CA LYS A 154 13.97 -7.61 0.59
C LYS A 154 14.13 -6.89 -0.77
N GLY A 155 14.39 -5.58 -0.71
CA GLY A 155 14.60 -4.77 -1.89
C GLY A 155 15.91 -5.11 -2.58
N ASP A 156 16.17 -4.44 -3.70
CA ASP A 156 17.43 -4.60 -4.41
C ASP A 156 18.48 -3.64 -3.85
N TYR A 157 19.73 -4.09 -3.82
CA TYR A 157 20.86 -3.28 -3.40
C TYR A 157 21.87 -3.20 -4.55
N HIS A 158 22.28 -1.99 -4.91
CA HIS A 158 23.23 -1.75 -6.01
C HIS A 158 24.17 -0.59 -5.65
N PRO A 159 25.13 -0.80 -4.74
CA PRO A 159 26.17 0.18 -4.48
C PRO A 159 27.01 0.39 -5.74
N ASP A 160 27.81 1.46 -5.76
CA ASP A 160 28.68 1.75 -6.90
C ASP A 160 29.54 0.52 -7.22
N PHE A 161 29.42 0.06 -8.47
CA PHE A 161 30.06 -1.17 -8.90
C PHE A 161 31.58 -1.03 -8.90
N GLU A 162 32.14 0.15 -9.21
CA GLU A 162 33.59 0.33 -9.30
C GLU A 162 34.27 0.28 -7.94
N GLU A 163 33.59 0.80 -6.91
CA GLU A 163 34.07 0.83 -5.54
C GLU A 163 33.91 -0.54 -4.86
N TYR A 164 32.72 -1.13 -4.92
CA TYR A 164 32.39 -2.33 -4.14
C TYR A 164 32.76 -3.66 -4.82
N ALA A 165 32.98 -3.70 -6.14
CA ALA A 165 33.40 -4.94 -6.80
C ALA A 165 34.79 -5.40 -6.36
N GLN A 166 35.63 -4.50 -5.86
CA GLN A 166 36.94 -4.83 -5.30
C GLN A 166 36.83 -5.55 -3.95
N GLU A 167 35.84 -5.18 -3.13
CA GLU A 167 35.66 -5.74 -1.79
C GLU A 167 34.86 -7.05 -1.79
N LEU A 168 33.70 -7.08 -2.47
CA LEU A 168 32.78 -8.22 -2.46
C LEU A 168 33.05 -9.21 -3.59
N GLY A 169 33.86 -8.81 -4.58
CA GLY A 169 34.14 -9.58 -5.78
C GLY A 169 33.02 -9.53 -6.82
N VAL A 170 33.41 -9.64 -8.10
CA VAL A 170 32.49 -9.59 -9.27
C VAL A 170 31.37 -10.65 -9.19
N GLY A 171 31.59 -11.74 -8.45
CA GLY A 171 30.62 -12.82 -8.27
C GLY A 171 29.42 -12.46 -7.38
N ALA A 172 29.50 -11.40 -6.57
CA ALA A 172 28.42 -10.98 -5.67
C ALA A 172 27.24 -10.31 -6.41
N TYR A 173 27.49 -9.79 -7.61
CA TYR A 173 26.49 -9.11 -8.43
C TYR A 173 25.78 -10.06 -9.38
N GLU A 174 24.56 -9.69 -9.77
CA GLU A 174 23.86 -10.30 -10.89
C GLU A 174 24.65 -10.14 -12.19
N THR A 175 24.58 -11.14 -13.06
CA THR A 175 25.37 -11.17 -14.30
C THR A 175 24.90 -10.13 -15.33
N ARG A 176 23.62 -9.72 -15.27
CA ARG A 176 23.03 -8.74 -16.17
C ARG A 176 22.44 -7.58 -15.37
N ALA A 177 22.59 -6.37 -15.90
CA ALA A 177 21.88 -5.22 -15.34
C ALA A 177 20.37 -5.40 -15.56
N ARG A 178 19.57 -4.98 -14.58
CA ARG A 178 18.11 -4.97 -14.64
C ARG A 178 17.56 -3.75 -13.92
N ALA A 179 16.29 -3.43 -14.15
CA ALA A 179 15.61 -2.40 -13.39
C ALA A 179 15.57 -2.79 -11.90
N CYS A 180 16.02 -1.87 -11.05
CA CYS A 180 15.94 -1.97 -9.60
C CYS A 180 14.48 -1.89 -9.16
N GLY A 181 14.02 -2.85 -8.36
CA GLY A 181 12.68 -2.85 -7.77
C GLY A 181 12.45 -1.70 -6.78
N ASN A 182 13.53 -1.06 -6.34
CA ASN A 182 13.50 0.06 -5.42
C ASN A 182 13.39 1.41 -6.14
N CYS A 183 14.43 1.83 -6.88
CA CYS A 183 14.49 3.13 -7.57
C CYS A 183 14.06 3.08 -9.05
N GLY A 184 13.95 1.91 -9.68
CA GLY A 184 13.60 1.76 -11.09
C GLY A 184 14.78 1.89 -12.07
N GLU A 185 15.95 2.35 -11.63
CA GLU A 185 17.13 2.47 -12.48
C GLU A 185 17.65 1.11 -12.97
N VAL A 186 18.21 1.08 -14.19
CA VAL A 186 18.85 -0.12 -14.73
C VAL A 186 20.29 -0.20 -14.21
N ARG A 187 20.51 -1.05 -13.20
CA ARG A 187 21.80 -1.23 -12.53
C ARG A 187 22.13 -2.73 -12.37
N ARG A 188 23.40 -3.05 -12.09
CA ARG A 188 23.76 -4.40 -11.62
C ARG A 188 23.48 -4.48 -10.13
N CYS A 189 22.46 -5.25 -9.76
CA CYS A 189 22.09 -5.46 -8.36
C CYS A 189 22.93 -6.58 -7.74
N LEU A 190 23.14 -6.54 -6.43
CA LEU A 190 23.64 -7.68 -5.68
C LEU A 190 22.65 -8.83 -5.75
N LYS A 191 23.18 -10.05 -5.73
CA LYS A 191 22.38 -11.26 -5.56
C LYS A 191 21.75 -11.27 -4.16
N LYS A 192 20.51 -11.75 -4.09
CA LYS A 192 19.75 -11.91 -2.83
C LYS A 192 20.18 -13.15 -2.06
#